data_AF-A0A954Z8D7-F1
#
_entry.id   AF-A0A954Z8D7-F1
#
_cell.length_a   1.000
_cell.length_b   1.000
_cell.length_c   1.000
_cell.angle_alpha   90.00
_cell.angle_beta   90.00
_cell.angle_gamma   90.00
#
_symmetry.space_group_name_H-M   'P 1'
#
loop_
_entity.id
_entity.type
_entity.pdbx_description
1 polymer ?
#
loop_
_entity_poly.entity_id
_entity_poly.type
_entity_poly.pdbx_seq_one_letter_code
_entity_poly.pdbx_strand_id
1 'polypeptide(L)'
;QLEPQSVEDLLLKGRLESYHDPVAAEKTLDQAIALNKESIVARLIRGIVRARGAYELGEPQFAERALDDFRIASSLLEDNSYLTSELLSARLTAAAAYHESGELKREETHLAEAATLAEKLARYGGDYQAHRWRAFYFDQVGDAQQSLAEWRAIKGRSIGFLVMALYRAGLFSEAMEACDFYRTGAITGTPDFCHSFVQAAFCQSAEELEAGFQFDRIKNWDPNAAWRSTFILWCLAGRPDRARSEVEQIGVPDDIDELSVTRYRYLAGEIDSATYLQLTADSRYEHARALSVIGVHELAQGRRELARDCFQQSINYRFNYNFFTAMARALLAQLERSPQWPAWIPER
;
A
#
# COMPACT_ATOMS: atom_id res chain seq x y z
N GLN A 1 -27.50 8.94 -16.36
CA GLN A 1 -26.32 9.66 -15.85
C GLN A 1 -26.80 10.79 -14.97
N LEU A 2 -26.25 10.91 -13.76
CA LEU A 2 -26.50 12.05 -12.88
C LEU A 2 -25.44 13.11 -13.22
N GLU A 3 -25.87 14.30 -13.66
CA GLU A 3 -24.96 15.42 -13.93
C GLU A 3 -24.73 16.21 -12.64
N PRO A 4 -23.47 16.51 -12.26
CA PRO A 4 -23.18 17.28 -11.05
C PRO A 4 -23.67 18.72 -11.19
N GLN A 5 -24.43 19.22 -10.21
CA GLN A 5 -25.03 20.57 -10.26
C GLN A 5 -24.51 21.51 -9.18
N SER A 6 -23.94 20.96 -8.11
CA SER A 6 -23.40 21.72 -6.97
C SER A 6 -21.89 21.55 -6.82
N VAL A 7 -21.28 22.36 -5.94
CA VAL A 7 -19.88 22.17 -5.54
C VAL A 7 -19.73 20.78 -4.92
N GLU A 8 -20.65 20.37 -4.05
CA GLU A 8 -20.65 19.09 -3.36
C GLU A 8 -20.69 17.90 -4.32
N ASP A 9 -21.51 17.97 -5.38
CA ASP A 9 -21.58 16.91 -6.41
C ASP A 9 -20.25 16.78 -7.14
N LEU A 10 -19.63 17.90 -7.50
CA LEU A 10 -18.32 17.93 -8.17
C LEU A 10 -17.22 17.41 -7.25
N LEU A 11 -17.26 17.74 -5.96
CA LEU A 11 -16.30 17.23 -4.97
C LEU A 11 -16.41 15.71 -4.81
N LEU A 12 -17.64 15.18 -4.71
CA LEU A 12 -17.88 13.75 -4.62
C LEU A 12 -17.43 13.03 -5.91
N LYS A 13 -17.85 13.53 -7.07
CA LYS A 13 -17.49 12.98 -8.38
C LYS A 13 -15.98 12.99 -8.58
N GLY A 14 -15.32 14.14 -8.40
CA GLY A 14 -13.86 14.26 -8.56
C GLY A 14 -13.10 13.37 -7.57
N ARG A 15 -13.61 13.19 -6.34
CA ARG A 15 -13.02 12.24 -5.39
C ARG A 15 -13.13 10.79 -5.89
N LEU A 16 -14.27 10.38 -6.44
CA LEU A 16 -14.45 9.04 -7.00
C LEU A 16 -13.64 8.82 -8.28
N GLU A 17 -13.61 9.80 -9.18
CA GLU A 17 -12.78 9.76 -10.40
C GLU A 17 -11.29 9.58 -10.06
N SER A 18 -10.81 10.16 -8.96
CA SER A 18 -9.40 10.07 -8.56
C SER A 18 -8.91 8.65 -8.26
N TYR A 19 -9.80 7.67 -8.14
CA TYR A 19 -9.43 6.26 -7.98
C TYR A 19 -8.98 5.60 -9.29
N HIS A 20 -9.37 6.16 -10.44
CA HIS A 20 -9.14 5.54 -11.75
C HIS A 20 -8.54 6.51 -12.76
N ASP A 21 -8.90 7.79 -12.70
CA ASP A 21 -8.41 8.84 -13.59
C ASP A 21 -8.13 10.13 -12.78
N PRO A 22 -6.91 10.29 -12.24
CA PRO A 22 -6.55 11.49 -11.50
C PRO A 22 -6.57 12.77 -12.37
N VAL A 23 -6.45 12.66 -13.69
CA VAL A 23 -6.49 13.80 -14.62
C VAL A 23 -7.92 14.29 -14.81
N ALA A 24 -8.88 13.37 -15.02
CA ALA A 24 -10.30 13.71 -15.08
C ALA A 24 -10.79 14.27 -13.74
N ALA A 25 -10.37 13.67 -12.63
CA ALA A 25 -10.68 14.13 -11.29
C ALA A 25 -10.21 15.58 -11.06
N GLU A 26 -8.99 15.92 -11.48
CA GLU A 26 -8.47 17.29 -11.38
C GLU A 26 -9.36 18.28 -12.14
N LYS A 27 -9.76 17.95 -13.39
CA LYS A 27 -10.65 18.82 -14.20
C LYS A 27 -12.01 19.01 -13.54
N THR A 28 -12.60 17.96 -12.98
CA THR A 28 -13.86 18.04 -12.23
C THR A 28 -13.72 18.95 -11.01
N LEU A 29 -12.61 18.86 -10.29
CA LEU A 29 -12.38 19.67 -9.09
C LEU A 29 -12.01 21.13 -9.41
N ASP A 30 -11.42 21.40 -10.58
CA ASP A 30 -11.23 22.77 -11.06
C ASP A 30 -12.58 23.46 -11.31
N GLN A 31 -13.59 22.74 -11.79
CA GLN A 31 -14.96 23.26 -11.92
C GLN A 31 -15.56 23.59 -10.55
N ALA A 32 -15.37 22.72 -9.54
CA ALA A 32 -15.85 22.96 -8.18
C ALA A 32 -15.28 24.26 -7.60
N ILE A 33 -13.97 24.50 -7.80
CA ILE A 33 -13.29 25.72 -7.36
C ILE A 33 -13.72 26.93 -8.18
N ALA A 34 -14.03 26.78 -9.46
CA ALA A 34 -14.56 27.87 -10.29
C ALA A 34 -15.93 28.36 -9.79
N LEU A 35 -16.79 27.44 -9.33
CA LEU A 35 -18.09 27.77 -8.74
C LEU A 35 -17.96 28.45 -7.37
N ASN A 36 -16.97 28.06 -6.57
CA ASN A 36 -16.68 28.71 -5.28
C ASN A 36 -15.17 28.79 -5.00
N LYS A 37 -14.57 29.93 -5.37
CA LYS A 37 -13.11 30.17 -5.30
C LYS A 37 -12.54 30.20 -3.88
N GLU A 38 -13.40 30.43 -2.91
CA GLU A 38 -13.08 30.55 -1.48
C GLU A 38 -13.30 29.21 -0.74
N SER A 39 -13.83 28.18 -1.41
CA SER A 39 -14.07 26.88 -0.79
C SER A 39 -12.75 26.20 -0.39
N ILE A 40 -12.48 26.21 0.92
CA ILE A 40 -11.30 25.54 1.50
C ILE A 40 -11.39 24.03 1.29
N VAL A 41 -12.59 23.45 1.46
CA VAL A 41 -12.83 22.02 1.26
C VAL A 41 -12.54 21.62 -0.18
N ALA A 42 -12.90 22.46 -1.16
CA ALA A 42 -12.60 22.16 -2.56
C ALA A 42 -11.10 22.14 -2.85
N ARG A 43 -10.35 23.10 -2.30
CA ARG A 43 -8.88 23.13 -2.40
C ARG A 43 -8.24 21.93 -1.70
N LEU A 44 -8.71 21.60 -0.50
CA LEU A 44 -8.21 20.45 0.27
C LEU A 44 -8.41 19.15 -0.52
N ILE A 45 -9.61 18.90 -1.05
CA ILE A 45 -9.91 17.70 -1.84
C ILE A 45 -9.08 17.67 -3.13
N ARG A 46 -8.95 18.80 -3.84
CA ARG A 46 -8.08 18.88 -5.04
C ARG A 46 -6.62 18.61 -4.71
N GLY A 47 -6.12 19.13 -3.58
CA GLY A 47 -4.78 18.83 -3.08
C GLY A 47 -4.58 17.33 -2.85
N ILE A 48 -5.53 16.65 -2.20
CA ILE A 48 -5.46 15.20 -1.97
C ILE A 48 -5.48 14.42 -3.29
N VAL A 49 -6.36 14.80 -4.22
CA VAL A 49 -6.43 14.17 -5.55
C VAL A 49 -5.13 14.36 -6.33
N ARG A 50 -4.53 15.55 -6.28
CA ARG A 50 -3.24 15.83 -6.92
C ARG A 50 -2.10 15.05 -6.27
N ALA A 51 -2.04 14.98 -4.94
CA ALA A 51 -1.04 14.19 -4.23
C ALA A 51 -1.15 12.70 -4.61
N ARG A 52 -2.38 12.20 -4.76
CA ARG A 52 -2.63 10.86 -5.28
C ARG A 52 -2.22 10.71 -6.74
N GLY A 53 -2.53 11.67 -7.61
CA GLY A 53 -2.09 11.66 -9.01
C GLY A 53 -0.57 11.58 -9.13
N ALA A 54 0.16 12.33 -8.31
CA ALA A 54 1.63 12.24 -8.25
C ALA A 54 2.13 10.86 -7.84
N TYR A 55 1.40 10.20 -6.95
CA TYR A 55 1.70 8.85 -6.51
C TYR A 55 1.43 7.81 -7.61
N GLU A 56 0.28 7.90 -8.28
CA GLU A 56 -0.12 6.98 -9.37
C GLU A 56 0.78 7.15 -10.61
N LEU A 57 1.01 8.39 -11.04
CA LEU A 57 1.68 8.71 -12.30
C LEU A 57 3.19 8.95 -12.15
N GLY A 58 3.66 9.29 -10.95
CA GLY A 58 5.08 9.61 -10.71
C GLY A 58 5.52 10.94 -11.24
N GLU A 59 4.58 11.83 -11.52
CA GLU A 59 4.86 13.17 -11.97
C GLU A 59 5.02 14.10 -10.76
N PRO A 60 6.22 14.62 -10.49
CA PRO A 60 6.44 15.49 -9.32
C PRO A 60 5.59 16.76 -9.36
N GLN A 61 5.21 17.21 -10.56
CA GLN A 61 4.36 18.40 -10.78
C GLN A 61 2.98 18.28 -10.14
N PHE A 62 2.41 17.07 -10.07
CA PHE A 62 1.18 16.84 -9.34
C PHE A 62 1.37 17.04 -7.82
N ALA A 63 2.51 16.62 -7.27
CA ALA A 63 2.78 16.79 -5.84
C ALA A 63 3.03 18.27 -5.50
N GLU A 64 3.78 19.00 -6.33
CA GLU A 64 3.99 20.44 -6.14
C GLU A 64 2.67 21.23 -6.20
N ARG A 65 1.79 20.92 -7.17
CA ARG A 65 0.45 21.53 -7.26
C ARG A 65 -0.45 21.15 -6.06
N ALA A 66 -0.29 19.94 -5.50
CA ALA A 66 -0.97 19.55 -4.27
C ALA A 66 -0.52 20.39 -3.08
N LEU A 67 0.78 20.62 -2.96
CA LEU A 67 1.37 21.45 -1.90
C LEU A 67 0.90 22.90 -1.98
N ASP A 68 0.71 23.45 -3.18
CA ASP A 68 0.09 24.76 -3.36
C ASP A 68 -1.35 24.82 -2.82
N ASP A 69 -2.16 23.80 -3.11
CA ASP A 69 -3.53 23.72 -2.59
C ASP A 69 -3.53 23.60 -1.06
N PHE A 70 -2.67 22.77 -0.49
CA PHE A 70 -2.56 22.61 0.95
C PHE A 70 -2.01 23.84 1.64
N ARG A 71 -1.09 24.60 1.01
CA ARG A 71 -0.61 25.88 1.53
C ARG A 71 -1.75 26.90 1.62
N ILE A 72 -2.58 26.99 0.59
CA ILE A 72 -3.75 27.88 0.60
C ILE A 72 -4.75 27.42 1.68
N ALA A 73 -5.06 26.12 1.76
CA ALA A 73 -5.92 25.60 2.81
C ALA A 73 -5.37 25.87 4.22
N SER A 74 -4.04 25.76 4.41
CA SER A 74 -3.36 26.03 5.69
C SER A 74 -3.43 27.49 6.11
N SER A 75 -3.58 28.43 5.16
CA SER A 75 -3.77 29.85 5.52
C SER A 75 -5.17 30.17 6.03
N LEU A 76 -6.12 29.24 5.83
CA LEU A 76 -7.54 29.45 6.13
C LEU A 76 -8.07 28.50 7.21
N LEU A 77 -7.38 27.38 7.48
CA LEU A 77 -7.73 26.42 8.51
C LEU A 77 -6.86 26.61 9.74
N GLU A 78 -7.47 26.43 10.91
CA GLU A 78 -6.71 26.19 12.13
C GLU A 78 -5.87 24.92 12.00
N ASP A 79 -4.78 24.93 12.73
CA ASP A 79 -3.77 23.90 12.68
C ASP A 79 -4.30 22.55 13.22
N ASN A 80 -4.39 21.54 12.35
CA ASN A 80 -5.01 20.25 12.66
C ASN A 80 -4.21 19.05 12.14
N SER A 81 -4.41 17.88 12.76
CA SER A 81 -3.71 16.63 12.45
C SER A 81 -3.95 16.18 11.01
N TYR A 82 -5.17 16.37 10.52
CA TYR A 82 -5.58 15.93 9.18
C TYR A 82 -4.81 16.68 8.07
N LEU A 83 -4.86 18.02 8.06
CA LEU A 83 -4.14 18.82 7.08
C LEU A 83 -2.62 18.63 7.17
N THR A 84 -2.08 18.53 8.38
CA THR A 84 -0.64 18.27 8.58
C THR A 84 -0.25 16.90 8.02
N SER A 85 -1.12 15.89 8.18
CA SER A 85 -0.94 14.55 7.62
C SER A 85 -0.96 14.55 6.09
N GLU A 86 -1.90 15.27 5.46
CA GLU A 86 -1.99 15.36 4.00
C GLU A 86 -0.80 16.14 3.40
N LEU A 87 -0.32 17.19 4.08
CA LEU A 87 0.93 17.87 3.74
C LEU A 87 2.14 16.93 3.79
N LEU A 88 2.24 16.15 4.87
CA LEU A 88 3.33 15.18 5.03
C LEU A 88 3.29 14.13 3.90
N SER A 89 2.11 13.56 3.65
CA SER A 89 1.86 12.64 2.52
C SER A 89 2.35 13.21 1.19
N ALA A 90 1.95 14.45 0.84
CA ALA A 90 2.38 15.07 -0.41
C ALA A 90 3.89 15.30 -0.48
N ARG A 91 4.54 15.69 0.62
CA ARG A 91 6.02 15.82 0.67
C ARG A 91 6.72 14.48 0.48
N LEU A 92 6.24 13.41 1.12
CA LEU A 92 6.80 12.06 0.95
C LEU A 92 6.66 11.58 -0.50
N THR A 93 5.51 11.83 -1.13
CA THR A 93 5.26 11.50 -2.54
C THR A 93 6.13 12.32 -3.47
N ALA A 94 6.29 13.63 -3.22
CA ALA A 94 7.21 14.48 -3.99
C ALA A 94 8.66 13.98 -3.89
N ALA A 95 9.12 13.65 -2.68
CA ALA A 95 10.45 13.08 -2.47
C ALA A 95 10.65 11.77 -3.25
N ALA A 96 9.66 10.87 -3.24
CA ALA A 96 9.72 9.63 -4.02
C ALA A 96 9.80 9.90 -5.54
N ALA A 97 9.00 10.84 -6.06
CA ALA A 97 9.00 11.18 -7.48
C ALA A 97 10.34 11.83 -7.91
N TYR A 98 10.92 12.72 -7.09
CA TYR A 98 12.23 13.32 -7.36
C TYR A 98 13.40 12.33 -7.23
N HIS A 99 13.26 11.34 -6.36
CA HIS A 99 14.23 10.25 -6.27
C HIS A 99 14.34 9.50 -7.61
N GLU A 100 13.20 9.11 -8.17
CA GLU A 100 13.13 8.39 -9.44
C GLU A 100 13.61 9.22 -10.64
N SER A 101 13.38 10.53 -10.62
CA SER A 101 13.92 11.42 -11.67
C SER A 101 15.41 11.76 -11.50
N GLY A 102 16.06 11.30 -10.42
CA GLY A 102 17.46 11.60 -10.10
C GLY A 102 17.70 13.02 -9.59
N GLU A 103 16.65 13.77 -9.24
CA GLU A 103 16.73 15.14 -8.72
C GLU A 103 16.97 15.15 -7.19
N LEU A 104 18.07 14.54 -6.76
CA LEU A 104 18.36 14.24 -5.33
C LEU A 104 18.30 15.47 -4.40
N LYS A 105 18.69 16.66 -4.86
CA LYS A 105 18.59 17.89 -4.04
C LYS A 105 17.15 18.27 -3.71
N ARG A 106 16.22 18.04 -4.64
CA ARG A 106 14.80 18.31 -4.42
C ARG A 106 14.19 17.25 -3.53
N GLU A 107 14.57 15.98 -3.72
CA GLU A 107 14.26 14.90 -2.78
C GLU A 107 14.65 15.28 -1.34
N GLU A 108 15.91 15.67 -1.12
CA GLU A 108 16.43 16.09 0.20
C GLU A 108 15.62 17.26 0.79
N THR A 109 15.26 18.25 -0.04
CA THR A 109 14.45 19.40 0.37
C THR A 109 13.07 18.95 0.87
N HIS A 110 12.38 18.11 0.10
CA HIS A 110 11.06 17.60 0.49
C HIS A 110 11.13 16.70 1.73
N LEU A 111 12.19 15.91 1.91
CA LEU A 111 12.40 15.10 3.12
C LEU A 111 12.69 15.94 4.36
N ALA A 112 13.44 17.05 4.23
CA ALA A 112 13.68 17.97 5.34
C ALA A 112 12.39 18.66 5.81
N GLU A 113 11.53 19.07 4.88
CA GLU A 113 10.22 19.61 5.20
C GLU A 113 9.28 18.55 5.80
N ALA A 114 9.31 17.33 5.27
CA ALA A 114 8.57 16.18 5.82
C ALA A 114 8.98 15.90 7.27
N ALA A 115 10.27 16.03 7.62
CA ALA A 115 10.74 15.89 9.00
C ALA A 115 10.08 16.90 9.95
N THR A 116 9.97 18.16 9.51
CA THR A 116 9.32 19.22 10.29
C THR A 116 7.83 18.93 10.50
N LEU A 117 7.15 18.42 9.46
CA LEU A 117 5.74 18.02 9.55
C LEU A 117 5.53 16.79 10.44
N ALA A 118 6.42 15.79 10.37
CA ALA A 118 6.39 14.63 11.24
C ALA A 118 6.56 15.03 12.71
N GLU A 119 7.48 15.94 13.02
CA GLU A 119 7.64 16.49 14.38
C GLU A 119 6.39 17.26 14.82
N LYS A 120 5.82 18.08 13.94
CA LYS A 120 4.57 18.79 14.22
C LYS A 120 3.41 17.83 14.52
N LEU A 121 3.36 16.65 13.90
CA LEU A 121 2.37 15.62 14.20
C LEU A 121 2.53 14.99 15.59
N ALA A 122 3.71 15.07 16.22
CA ALA A 122 3.98 14.49 17.56
C ALA A 122 2.98 14.96 18.62
N ARG A 123 2.55 16.23 18.52
CA ARG A 123 1.62 16.84 19.49
C ARG A 123 0.23 16.22 19.48
N TYR A 124 -0.11 15.43 18.45
CA TYR A 124 -1.39 14.73 18.33
C TYR A 124 -1.26 13.25 18.74
N GLY A 125 -0.65 12.97 19.89
CA GLY A 125 -0.34 11.59 20.34
C GLY A 125 -1.53 10.67 20.65
N GLY A 126 -2.77 11.10 20.40
CA GLY A 126 -3.96 10.24 20.42
C GLY A 126 -4.62 10.06 19.05
N ASP A 127 -4.08 10.72 18.01
CA ASP A 127 -4.64 10.74 16.67
C ASP A 127 -4.03 9.62 15.81
N TYR A 128 -4.89 8.81 15.20
CA TYR A 128 -4.50 7.71 14.35
C TYR A 128 -3.69 8.15 13.13
N GLN A 129 -4.13 9.20 12.44
CA GLN A 129 -3.48 9.66 11.21
C GLN A 129 -2.10 10.25 11.53
N ALA A 130 -1.98 10.96 12.66
CA ALA A 130 -0.70 11.49 13.11
C ALA A 130 0.36 10.39 13.27
N HIS A 131 0.05 9.34 14.02
CA HIS A 131 0.96 8.20 14.17
C HIS A 131 1.20 7.48 12.84
N ARG A 132 0.14 7.25 12.04
CA ARG A 132 0.25 6.53 10.76
C ARG A 132 1.23 7.22 9.81
N TRP A 133 1.10 8.54 9.63
CA TRP A 133 1.96 9.28 8.71
C TRP A 133 3.37 9.49 9.25
N ARG A 134 3.54 9.64 10.57
CA ARG A 134 4.87 9.59 11.20
C ARG A 134 5.55 8.24 10.96
N ALA A 135 4.82 7.14 11.10
CA ALA A 135 5.36 5.80 10.85
C ALA A 135 5.84 5.63 9.40
N PHE A 136 5.10 6.14 8.42
CA PHE A 136 5.52 6.15 7.01
C PHE A 136 6.71 7.06 6.74
N TYR A 137 6.78 8.23 7.39
CA TYR A 137 7.95 9.11 7.29
C TYR A 137 9.20 8.39 7.80
N PHE A 138 9.17 7.83 9.01
CA PHE A 138 10.30 7.14 9.60
C PHE A 138 10.72 5.92 8.77
N ASP A 139 9.74 5.20 8.19
CA ASP A 139 10.02 4.12 7.25
C ASP A 139 10.74 4.61 5.99
N GLN A 140 10.35 5.77 5.44
CA GLN A 140 10.97 6.36 4.25
C GLN A 140 12.42 6.76 4.46
N VAL A 141 12.74 7.30 5.64
CA VAL A 141 14.10 7.76 5.97
C VAL A 141 14.98 6.65 6.57
N GLY A 142 14.46 5.42 6.64
CA GLY A 142 15.20 4.25 7.12
C GLY A 142 15.28 4.10 8.64
N ASP A 143 14.50 4.87 9.40
CA ASP A 143 14.40 4.73 10.86
C ASP A 143 13.34 3.68 11.23
N ALA A 144 13.72 2.41 11.10
CA ALA A 144 12.84 1.29 11.37
C ALA A 144 12.36 1.24 12.84
N GLN A 145 13.17 1.72 13.79
CA GLN A 145 12.84 1.71 15.20
C GLN A 145 11.72 2.71 15.51
N GLN A 146 11.85 3.96 15.03
CA GLN A 146 10.81 4.96 15.22
C GLN A 146 9.55 4.60 14.44
N SER A 147 9.67 4.09 13.21
CA SER A 147 8.52 3.61 12.44
C SER A 147 7.71 2.56 13.22
N LEU A 148 8.39 1.57 13.81
CA LEU A 148 7.74 0.53 14.61
C LEU A 148 7.12 1.09 15.90
N ALA A 149 7.75 2.05 16.56
CA ALA A 149 7.20 2.71 17.74
C ALA A 149 5.87 3.41 17.42
N GLU A 150 5.79 4.12 16.29
CA GLU A 150 4.56 4.77 15.83
C GLU A 150 3.45 3.75 15.49
N TRP A 151 3.79 2.63 14.84
CA TRP A 151 2.83 1.55 14.57
C TRP A 151 2.25 0.95 15.85
N ARG A 152 3.08 0.76 16.89
CA ARG A 152 2.62 0.27 18.20
C ARG A 152 1.67 1.27 18.88
N ALA A 153 1.92 2.56 18.74
CA ALA A 153 1.10 3.62 19.35
C ALA A 153 -0.34 3.66 18.81
N ILE A 154 -0.58 3.16 17.59
CA ILE A 154 -1.89 3.16 16.92
C ILE A 154 -2.91 2.19 17.57
N LYS A 155 -2.47 1.29 18.46
CA LYS A 155 -3.33 0.32 19.18
C LYS A 155 -4.33 -0.40 18.25
N GLY A 156 -3.87 -0.80 17.06
CA GLY A 156 -4.60 -1.76 16.24
C GLY A 156 -5.41 -1.25 15.06
N ARG A 157 -5.51 0.06 14.87
CA ARG A 157 -6.24 0.62 13.73
C ARG A 157 -5.52 0.36 12.38
N SER A 158 -4.33 -0.22 12.39
CA SER A 158 -3.57 -0.60 11.19
C SER A 158 -2.72 -1.86 11.41
N ILE A 159 -3.38 -2.98 11.73
CA ILE A 159 -2.69 -4.24 12.02
C ILE A 159 -1.73 -4.67 10.90
N GLY A 160 -2.12 -4.52 9.63
CA GLY A 160 -1.31 -4.96 8.50
C GLY A 160 0.09 -4.35 8.47
N PHE A 161 0.20 -3.02 8.61
CA PHE A 161 1.51 -2.35 8.60
C PHE A 161 2.32 -2.62 9.87
N LEU A 162 1.67 -2.73 11.03
CA LEU A 162 2.35 -3.15 12.27
C LEU A 162 2.97 -4.54 12.12
N VAL A 163 2.20 -5.51 11.61
CA VAL A 163 2.69 -6.88 11.40
C VAL A 163 3.83 -6.92 10.40
N MET A 164 3.74 -6.20 9.27
CA MET A 164 4.84 -6.13 8.29
C MET A 164 6.11 -5.52 8.90
N ALA A 165 5.97 -4.47 9.73
CA ALA A 165 7.10 -3.85 10.42
C ALA A 165 7.75 -4.81 11.44
N LEU A 166 6.94 -5.52 12.24
CA LEU A 166 7.41 -6.54 13.20
C LEU A 166 8.09 -7.72 12.50
N TYR A 167 7.49 -8.21 11.40
CA TYR A 167 8.05 -9.28 10.58
C TYR A 167 9.42 -8.90 10.02
N ARG A 168 9.53 -7.70 9.43
CA ARG A 168 10.80 -7.16 8.92
C ARG A 168 11.86 -7.08 10.03
N ALA A 169 11.46 -6.67 11.23
CA ALA A 169 12.34 -6.63 12.41
C ALA A 169 12.68 -8.02 12.99
N GLY A 170 12.05 -9.10 12.51
CA GLY A 170 12.24 -10.46 13.03
C GLY A 170 11.55 -10.73 14.36
N LEU A 171 10.64 -9.85 14.77
CA LEU A 171 9.86 -9.95 16.00
C LEU A 171 8.60 -10.79 15.78
N PHE A 172 8.79 -12.05 15.37
CA PHE A 172 7.68 -12.92 14.95
C PHE A 172 6.69 -13.25 16.06
N SER A 173 7.15 -13.47 17.30
CA SER A 173 6.26 -13.71 18.44
C SER A 173 5.31 -12.52 18.66
N GLU A 174 5.85 -11.30 18.67
CA GLU A 174 5.05 -10.09 18.84
C GLU A 174 4.08 -9.88 17.65
N ALA A 175 4.52 -10.20 16.43
CA ALA A 175 3.65 -10.16 15.25
C ALA A 175 2.48 -11.14 15.36
N MET A 176 2.70 -12.35 15.86
CA MET A 176 1.66 -13.36 16.12
C MET A 176 0.70 -12.89 17.21
N GLU A 177 1.22 -12.39 18.33
CA GLU A 177 0.41 -11.83 19.42
C GLU A 177 -0.48 -10.67 18.95
N ALA A 178 0.05 -9.79 18.09
CA ALA A 178 -0.73 -8.74 17.47
C ALA A 178 -1.87 -9.33 16.61
N CYS A 179 -1.59 -10.34 15.78
CA CYS A 179 -2.62 -11.02 14.99
C CYS A 179 -3.72 -11.63 15.87
N ASP A 180 -3.33 -12.34 16.93
CA ASP A 180 -4.25 -13.02 17.85
C ASP A 180 -5.13 -12.02 18.61
N PHE A 181 -4.54 -10.93 19.12
CA PHE A 181 -5.26 -9.88 19.84
C PHE A 181 -6.39 -9.31 18.97
N TYR A 182 -6.09 -8.94 17.72
CA TYR A 182 -7.09 -8.33 16.83
C TYR A 182 -8.07 -9.33 16.22
N ARG A 183 -7.76 -10.63 16.22
CA ARG A 183 -8.69 -11.66 15.75
C ARG A 183 -10.01 -11.66 16.55
N THR A 184 -9.94 -11.40 17.86
CA THR A 184 -11.10 -11.44 18.78
C THR A 184 -12.16 -10.34 18.56
N GLY A 185 -11.98 -9.44 17.60
CA GLY A 185 -12.98 -8.42 17.24
C GLY A 185 -12.93 -7.97 15.78
N ALA A 186 -12.18 -8.68 14.92
CA ALA A 186 -11.99 -8.27 13.55
C ALA A 186 -13.22 -8.57 12.69
N ILE A 187 -13.63 -7.57 11.91
CA ILE A 187 -14.63 -7.71 10.84
C ILE A 187 -13.94 -8.12 9.51
N THR A 188 -12.62 -7.96 9.41
CA THR A 188 -11.83 -8.21 8.18
C THR A 188 -10.96 -9.45 8.34
N GLY A 189 -10.69 -10.18 7.24
CA GLY A 189 -9.71 -11.28 7.21
C GLY A 189 -8.23 -10.86 7.29
N THR A 190 -7.92 -9.58 7.51
CA THR A 190 -6.53 -9.08 7.60
C THR A 190 -5.70 -9.79 8.69
N PRO A 191 -6.21 -9.98 9.94
CA PRO A 191 -5.44 -10.70 10.96
C PRO A 191 -5.16 -12.16 10.60
N ASP A 192 -6.08 -12.84 9.92
CA ASP A 192 -5.89 -14.24 9.54
C ASP A 192 -4.86 -14.38 8.41
N PHE A 193 -4.90 -13.46 7.43
CA PHE A 193 -3.83 -13.34 6.43
C PHE A 193 -2.49 -13.07 7.09
N CYS A 194 -2.41 -12.06 7.96
CA CYS A 194 -1.18 -11.64 8.63
C CYS A 194 -0.61 -12.76 9.51
N HIS A 195 -1.45 -13.48 10.24
CA HIS A 195 -1.02 -14.61 11.06
C HIS A 195 -0.40 -15.72 10.23
N SER A 196 -1.09 -16.14 9.16
CA SER A 196 -0.59 -17.18 8.25
C SER A 196 0.71 -16.72 7.55
N PHE A 197 0.79 -15.45 7.17
CA PHE A 197 1.99 -14.85 6.60
C PHE A 197 3.18 -14.87 7.58
N VAL A 198 2.96 -14.53 8.85
CA VAL A 198 3.99 -14.56 9.89
C VAL A 198 4.43 -15.98 10.20
N GLN A 199 3.49 -16.94 10.26
CA GLN A 199 3.77 -18.36 10.45
C GLN A 199 4.72 -18.92 9.38
N ALA A 200 4.59 -18.46 8.14
CA ALA A 200 5.49 -18.85 7.06
C ALA A 200 6.96 -18.56 7.35
N ALA A 201 7.29 -17.63 8.27
CA ALA A 201 8.69 -17.34 8.59
C ALA A 201 9.39 -18.40 9.46
N PHE A 202 8.64 -19.24 10.18
CA PHE A 202 9.21 -20.16 11.18
C PHE A 202 8.68 -21.60 11.13
N CYS A 203 7.65 -21.89 10.33
CA CYS A 203 7.24 -23.27 10.09
C CYS A 203 8.36 -24.07 9.39
N GLN A 204 8.32 -25.39 9.54
CA GLN A 204 9.35 -26.30 9.03
C GLN A 204 8.94 -27.01 7.74
N SER A 205 7.66 -26.96 7.38
CA SER A 205 7.10 -27.64 6.22
C SER A 205 5.94 -26.85 5.60
N ALA A 206 5.62 -27.17 4.35
CA ALA A 206 4.43 -26.65 3.70
C ALA A 206 3.17 -27.12 4.45
N GLU A 207 3.13 -28.38 4.88
CA GLU A 207 1.97 -28.99 5.55
C GLU A 207 1.66 -28.31 6.89
N GLU A 208 2.69 -27.92 7.64
CA GLU A 208 2.54 -27.14 8.88
C GLU A 208 1.97 -25.74 8.60
N LEU A 209 2.45 -25.08 7.54
CA LEU A 209 1.93 -23.79 7.12
C LEU A 209 0.46 -23.90 6.68
N GLU A 210 0.16 -24.90 5.84
CA GLU A 210 -1.19 -25.20 5.34
C GLU A 210 -2.17 -25.50 6.48
N ALA A 211 -1.76 -26.28 7.49
CA ALA A 211 -2.57 -26.53 8.67
C ALA A 211 -2.86 -25.26 9.50
N GLY A 212 -2.00 -24.24 9.37
CA GLY A 212 -2.17 -22.93 9.96
C GLY A 212 -3.06 -21.99 9.15
N PHE A 213 -3.46 -22.35 7.92
CA PHE A 213 -4.35 -21.53 7.12
C PHE A 213 -5.75 -21.53 7.73
N GLN A 214 -6.06 -20.45 8.44
CA GLN A 214 -7.37 -20.22 9.02
C GLN A 214 -8.28 -19.43 8.08
N PHE A 215 -8.04 -19.55 6.77
CA PHE A 215 -8.77 -18.83 5.72
C PHE A 215 -10.14 -19.45 5.41
N ASP A 216 -10.67 -20.33 6.28
CA ASP A 216 -11.89 -21.15 6.06
C ASP A 216 -13.21 -20.35 6.04
N ARG A 217 -13.15 -19.11 5.56
CA ARG A 217 -14.27 -18.26 5.21
C ARG A 217 -13.98 -17.58 3.89
N ILE A 218 -14.45 -18.21 2.81
CA ILE A 218 -14.88 -17.61 1.53
C ILE A 218 -16.04 -16.58 1.77
N LYS A 219 -15.97 -15.84 2.88
CA LYS A 219 -16.88 -14.77 3.32
C LYS A 219 -16.09 -13.52 3.69
N ASN A 220 -14.89 -13.35 3.15
CA ASN A 220 -14.31 -12.01 3.07
C ASN A 220 -15.21 -11.19 2.13
N TRP A 221 -15.80 -10.12 2.66
CA TRP A 221 -16.74 -9.25 1.91
C TRP A 221 -16.09 -8.54 0.73
N ASP A 222 -14.76 -8.56 0.64
CA ASP A 222 -13.98 -8.02 -0.48
C ASP A 222 -13.33 -9.16 -1.28
N PRO A 223 -13.91 -9.56 -2.43
CA PRO A 223 -13.33 -10.53 -3.35
C PRO A 223 -11.89 -10.18 -3.77
N ASN A 224 -11.55 -8.88 -3.88
CA ASN A 224 -10.16 -8.48 -4.16
C ASN A 224 -9.22 -8.95 -3.06
N ALA A 225 -9.56 -8.72 -1.80
CA ALA A 225 -8.76 -9.20 -0.67
C ALA A 225 -8.67 -10.73 -0.66
N ALA A 226 -9.75 -11.42 -1.05
CA ALA A 226 -9.80 -12.87 -1.07
C ALA A 226 -8.82 -13.49 -2.08
N TRP A 227 -8.81 -13.04 -3.35
CA TRP A 227 -7.89 -13.57 -4.36
C TRP A 227 -6.44 -13.37 -3.95
N ARG A 228 -6.12 -12.15 -3.51
CA ARG A 228 -4.74 -11.75 -3.18
C ARG A 228 -4.21 -12.56 -2.00
N SER A 229 -5.00 -12.68 -0.93
CA SER A 229 -4.62 -13.45 0.26
C SER A 229 -4.45 -14.94 -0.07
N THR A 230 -5.41 -15.51 -0.79
CA THR A 230 -5.38 -16.91 -1.24
C THR A 230 -4.13 -17.18 -2.07
N PHE A 231 -3.87 -16.36 -3.08
CA PHE A 231 -2.72 -16.53 -3.95
C PHE A 231 -1.40 -16.45 -3.19
N ILE A 232 -1.23 -15.42 -2.35
CA ILE A 232 0.01 -15.20 -1.60
C ILE A 232 0.28 -16.36 -0.64
N LEU A 233 -0.72 -16.78 0.14
CA LEU A 233 -0.53 -17.84 1.14
C LEU A 233 -0.18 -19.18 0.48
N TRP A 234 -0.88 -19.57 -0.58
CA TRP A 234 -0.55 -20.80 -1.31
C TRP A 234 0.81 -20.74 -2.00
N CYS A 235 1.21 -19.58 -2.50
CA CYS A 235 2.56 -19.39 -3.02
C CYS A 235 3.62 -19.54 -1.91
N LEU A 236 3.39 -18.99 -0.72
CA LEU A 236 4.30 -19.18 0.43
C LEU A 236 4.38 -20.65 0.88
N ALA A 237 3.31 -21.43 0.74
CA ALA A 237 3.33 -22.88 0.93
C ALA A 237 4.00 -23.66 -0.21
N GLY A 238 4.49 -23.00 -1.27
CA GLY A 238 5.09 -23.66 -2.43
C GLY A 238 4.08 -24.41 -3.30
N ARG A 239 2.84 -23.90 -3.37
CA ARG A 239 1.72 -24.50 -4.13
C ARG A 239 1.13 -23.53 -5.16
N PRO A 240 1.91 -23.01 -6.12
CA PRO A 240 1.42 -21.99 -7.06
C PRO A 240 0.26 -22.49 -7.95
N ASP A 241 0.20 -23.78 -8.29
CA ASP A 241 -0.90 -24.34 -9.08
C ASP A 241 -2.22 -24.39 -8.29
N ARG A 242 -2.13 -24.73 -6.98
CA ARG A 242 -3.28 -24.67 -6.07
C ARG A 242 -3.74 -23.23 -5.86
N ALA A 243 -2.79 -22.30 -5.73
CA ALA A 243 -3.06 -20.87 -5.64
C ALA A 243 -3.98 -20.39 -6.77
N ARG A 244 -3.64 -20.76 -8.02
CA ARG A 244 -4.43 -20.42 -9.21
C ARG A 244 -5.82 -21.05 -9.18
N SER A 245 -5.89 -22.36 -8.93
CA SER A 245 -7.16 -23.09 -8.91
C SER A 245 -8.13 -22.54 -7.84
N GLU A 246 -7.63 -22.15 -6.67
CA GLU A 246 -8.48 -21.56 -5.64
C GLU A 246 -8.89 -20.12 -5.97
N VAL A 247 -8.03 -19.32 -6.63
CA VAL A 247 -8.42 -17.99 -7.14
C VAL A 247 -9.54 -18.10 -8.19
N GLU A 248 -9.43 -19.05 -9.13
CA GLU A 248 -10.47 -19.31 -10.13
C GLU A 248 -11.82 -19.67 -9.50
N GLN A 249 -11.81 -20.47 -8.43
CA GLN A 249 -13.02 -20.88 -7.71
C GLN A 249 -13.72 -19.71 -6.99
N ILE A 250 -12.97 -18.69 -6.56
CA ILE A 250 -13.57 -17.49 -5.97
C ILE A 250 -14.35 -16.69 -7.03
N GLY A 251 -13.89 -16.68 -8.29
CA GLY A 251 -14.50 -15.96 -9.40
C GLY A 251 -14.36 -14.44 -9.31
N VAL A 252 -14.86 -13.73 -10.33
CA VAL A 252 -14.80 -12.26 -10.49
C VAL A 252 -16.17 -11.62 -10.24
N PRO A 253 -16.33 -10.65 -9.31
CA PRO A 253 -17.54 -9.85 -9.18
C PRO A 253 -17.86 -9.06 -10.45
N ASP A 254 -19.13 -8.80 -10.67
CA ASP A 254 -19.61 -8.03 -11.82
C ASP A 254 -19.17 -6.55 -11.81
N ASP A 255 -18.86 -5.99 -10.63
CA ASP A 255 -18.67 -4.54 -10.40
C ASP A 255 -17.23 -4.12 -10.12
N ILE A 256 -16.27 -4.82 -10.71
CA ILE A 256 -14.85 -4.61 -10.44
C ILE A 256 -14.14 -3.76 -11.51
N ASP A 257 -13.17 -2.95 -11.10
CA ASP A 257 -12.39 -2.12 -12.01
C ASP A 257 -11.41 -2.93 -12.88
N GLU A 258 -11.04 -2.37 -14.04
CA GLU A 258 -10.19 -3.04 -15.05
C GLU A 258 -8.80 -3.46 -14.53
N LEU A 259 -8.19 -2.67 -13.63
CA LEU A 259 -6.89 -3.00 -13.04
C LEU A 259 -7.01 -4.20 -12.09
N SER A 260 -8.10 -4.27 -11.35
CA SER A 260 -8.41 -5.41 -10.50
C SER A 260 -8.76 -6.67 -11.31
N VAL A 261 -9.44 -6.55 -12.47
CA VAL A 261 -9.60 -7.66 -13.44
C VAL A 261 -8.25 -8.12 -13.94
N THR A 262 -7.39 -7.20 -14.36
CA THR A 262 -6.04 -7.49 -14.85
C THR A 262 -5.23 -8.28 -13.82
N ARG A 263 -5.30 -7.87 -12.54
CA ARG A 263 -4.69 -8.61 -11.44
C ARG A 263 -5.29 -10.01 -11.31
N TYR A 264 -6.61 -10.15 -11.29
CA TYR A 264 -7.27 -11.46 -11.22
C TYR A 264 -6.77 -12.39 -12.32
N ARG A 265 -6.73 -11.92 -13.57
CA ARG A 265 -6.27 -12.72 -14.73
C ARG A 265 -4.84 -13.24 -14.52
N TYR A 266 -3.95 -12.45 -13.94
CA TYR A 266 -2.62 -12.92 -13.57
C TYR A 266 -2.66 -13.98 -12.46
N LEU A 267 -3.40 -13.71 -11.38
CA LEU A 267 -3.51 -14.62 -10.23
C LEU A 267 -4.16 -15.97 -10.60
N ALA A 268 -5.09 -15.99 -11.56
CA ALA A 268 -5.70 -17.18 -12.13
C ALA A 268 -4.80 -17.88 -13.17
N GLY A 269 -3.73 -17.23 -13.64
CA GLY A 269 -2.81 -17.77 -14.65
C GLY A 269 -3.27 -17.61 -16.09
N GLU A 270 -4.24 -16.73 -16.37
CA GLU A 270 -4.70 -16.40 -17.74
C GLU A 270 -3.72 -15.51 -18.51
N ILE A 271 -2.88 -14.75 -17.80
CA ILE A 271 -1.82 -13.93 -18.37
C ILE A 271 -0.50 -14.18 -17.64
N ASP A 272 0.62 -14.04 -18.36
CA ASP A 272 1.96 -14.20 -17.78
C ASP A 272 2.45 -12.92 -17.07
N SER A 273 3.60 -13.02 -16.38
CA SER A 273 4.18 -11.90 -15.64
C SER A 273 4.55 -10.72 -16.54
N ALA A 274 5.01 -10.97 -17.77
CA ALA A 274 5.39 -9.91 -18.70
C ALA A 274 4.16 -9.10 -19.16
N THR A 275 3.09 -9.81 -19.53
CA THR A 275 1.80 -9.22 -19.89
C THR A 275 1.21 -8.46 -18.70
N TYR A 276 1.29 -9.00 -17.48
CA TYR A 276 0.78 -8.32 -16.29
C TYR A 276 1.52 -7.01 -15.99
N LEU A 277 2.85 -7.01 -16.09
CA LEU A 277 3.67 -5.79 -15.94
C LEU A 277 3.37 -4.77 -17.04
N GLN A 278 3.17 -5.21 -18.28
CA GLN A 278 2.81 -4.33 -19.39
C GLN A 278 1.45 -3.66 -19.17
N LEU A 279 0.42 -4.43 -18.78
CA LEU A 279 -0.93 -3.91 -18.54
C LEU A 279 -1.04 -2.98 -17.32
N THR A 280 -0.03 -2.99 -16.44
CA THR A 280 0.04 -2.12 -15.25
C THR A 280 1.06 -1.00 -15.39
N ALA A 281 1.74 -0.88 -16.54
CA ALA A 281 2.84 0.07 -16.74
C ALA A 281 2.43 1.55 -16.59
N ASP A 282 1.17 1.88 -16.88
CA ASP A 282 0.65 3.26 -16.82
C ASP A 282 0.30 3.72 -15.40
N SER A 283 0.27 2.82 -14.41
CA SER A 283 0.13 3.16 -12.98
C SER A 283 1.33 2.61 -12.23
N ARG A 284 2.20 3.50 -11.74
CA ARG A 284 3.35 3.11 -10.92
C ARG A 284 2.92 2.30 -9.70
N TYR A 285 1.81 2.71 -9.09
CA TYR A 285 1.24 2.03 -7.93
C TYR A 285 0.86 0.58 -8.24
N GLU A 286 0.14 0.34 -9.33
CA GLU A 286 -0.24 -1.00 -9.73
C GLU A 286 0.96 -1.81 -10.25
N HIS A 287 1.92 -1.16 -10.90
CA HIS A 287 3.17 -1.81 -11.31
C HIS A 287 3.99 -2.29 -10.10
N ALA A 288 4.14 -1.46 -9.06
CA ALA A 288 4.82 -1.83 -7.82
C ALA A 288 4.11 -3.00 -7.11
N ARG A 289 2.78 -3.04 -7.16
CA ARG A 289 1.97 -4.17 -6.65
C ARG A 289 2.19 -5.42 -7.48
N ALA A 290 2.17 -5.31 -8.80
CA ALA A 290 2.40 -6.41 -9.71
C ALA A 290 3.77 -7.06 -9.43
N LEU A 291 4.83 -6.25 -9.30
CA LEU A 291 6.16 -6.71 -8.91
C LEU A 291 6.17 -7.47 -7.57
N SER A 292 5.46 -6.97 -6.55
CA SER A 292 5.35 -7.68 -5.26
C SER A 292 4.69 -9.04 -5.40
N VAL A 293 3.59 -9.14 -6.16
CA VAL A 293 2.86 -10.39 -6.37
C VAL A 293 3.66 -11.36 -7.23
N ILE A 294 4.29 -10.87 -8.30
CA ILE A 294 5.20 -11.66 -9.13
C ILE A 294 6.33 -12.21 -8.27
N GLY A 295 6.96 -11.40 -7.42
CA GLY A 295 8.03 -11.85 -6.53
C GLY A 295 7.60 -13.01 -5.62
N VAL A 296 6.38 -12.98 -5.09
CA VAL A 296 5.81 -14.10 -4.30
C VAL A 296 5.63 -15.36 -5.15
N HIS A 297 5.16 -15.23 -6.39
CA HIS A 297 5.03 -16.36 -7.31
C HIS A 297 6.39 -16.92 -7.74
N GLU A 298 7.38 -16.07 -8.01
CA GLU A 298 8.75 -16.45 -8.34
C GLU A 298 9.41 -17.23 -7.19
N LEU A 299 9.20 -16.77 -5.96
CA LEU A 299 9.63 -17.47 -4.75
C LEU A 299 8.99 -18.86 -4.68
N ALA A 300 7.70 -18.98 -4.97
CA ALA A 300 6.98 -20.25 -4.97
C ALA A 300 7.50 -21.26 -6.00
N GLN A 301 8.10 -20.77 -7.09
CA GLN A 301 8.73 -21.58 -8.13
C GLN A 301 10.18 -21.97 -7.81
N GLY A 302 10.72 -21.55 -6.66
CA GLY A 302 12.11 -21.78 -6.28
C GLY A 302 13.11 -20.78 -6.88
N ARG A 303 12.63 -19.78 -7.63
CA ARG A 303 13.46 -18.78 -8.34
C ARG A 303 13.76 -17.58 -7.43
N ARG A 304 14.56 -17.82 -6.39
CA ARG A 304 14.80 -16.86 -5.28
C ARG A 304 15.44 -15.55 -5.71
N GLU A 305 16.40 -15.58 -6.63
CA GLU A 305 17.03 -14.36 -7.15
C GLU A 305 16.01 -13.47 -7.88
N LEU A 306 15.17 -14.05 -8.75
CA LEU A 306 14.10 -13.31 -9.43
C LEU A 306 13.08 -12.74 -8.44
N ALA A 307 12.77 -13.48 -7.37
CA ALA A 307 11.91 -12.98 -6.30
C ALA A 307 12.51 -11.76 -5.60
N ARG A 308 13.81 -11.81 -5.24
CA ARG A 308 14.55 -10.68 -4.66
C ARG A 308 14.53 -9.47 -5.57
N ASP A 309 14.82 -9.66 -6.86
CA ASP A 309 14.80 -8.58 -7.86
C ASP A 309 13.42 -7.93 -7.96
N CYS A 310 12.35 -8.71 -7.98
CA CYS A 310 10.99 -8.19 -8.03
C CYS A 310 10.63 -7.40 -6.76
N PHE A 311 10.98 -7.93 -5.58
CA PHE A 311 10.75 -7.21 -4.32
C PHE A 311 11.54 -5.90 -4.27
N GLN A 312 12.82 -5.93 -4.64
CA GLN A 312 13.66 -4.74 -4.67
C GLN A 312 13.13 -3.69 -5.65
N GLN A 313 12.71 -4.09 -6.85
CA GLN A 313 12.09 -3.17 -7.81
C GLN A 313 10.80 -2.56 -7.26
N SER A 314 9.93 -3.34 -6.60
CA SER A 314 8.74 -2.80 -5.94
C SER A 314 9.09 -1.77 -4.85
N ILE A 315 10.15 -2.04 -4.08
CA ILE A 315 10.63 -1.16 -3.00
C ILE A 315 11.20 0.14 -3.54
N ASN A 316 11.85 0.11 -4.70
CA ASN A 316 12.46 1.27 -5.33
C ASN A 316 11.45 2.37 -5.72
N TYR A 317 10.16 2.01 -5.88
CA TYR A 317 9.08 3.00 -6.05
C TYR A 317 8.80 3.84 -4.78
N ARG A 318 9.35 3.44 -3.63
CA ARG A 318 9.24 4.15 -2.34
C ARG A 318 7.80 4.42 -1.86
N PHE A 319 6.88 3.52 -2.22
CA PHE A 319 5.49 3.57 -1.78
C PHE A 319 5.30 2.99 -0.37
N ASN A 320 5.75 3.73 0.64
CA ASN A 320 5.78 3.24 2.03
C ASN A 320 4.40 2.96 2.62
N TYR A 321 3.36 3.57 2.07
CA TYR A 321 1.96 3.36 2.46
C TYR A 321 1.20 2.36 1.59
N ASN A 322 1.89 1.63 0.73
CA ASN A 322 1.36 0.48 0.02
C ASN A 322 1.61 -0.80 0.82
N PHE A 323 0.55 -1.54 1.11
CA PHE A 323 0.65 -2.83 1.82
C PHE A 323 1.53 -3.86 1.08
N PHE A 324 1.44 -3.94 -0.25
CA PHE A 324 2.24 -4.88 -1.06
C PHE A 324 3.72 -4.53 -1.02
N THR A 325 4.06 -3.24 -1.08
CA THR A 325 5.45 -2.80 -0.94
C THR A 325 5.98 -3.08 0.47
N ALA A 326 5.17 -2.87 1.51
CA ALA A 326 5.53 -3.27 2.88
C ALA A 326 5.74 -4.79 3.02
N MET A 327 4.89 -5.59 2.37
CA MET A 327 5.04 -7.04 2.29
C MET A 327 6.32 -7.44 1.53
N ALA A 328 6.61 -6.81 0.39
CA ALA A 328 7.85 -7.05 -0.36
C ALA A 328 9.10 -6.77 0.50
N ARG A 329 9.10 -5.70 1.30
CA ARG A 329 10.18 -5.41 2.28
C ARG A 329 10.30 -6.50 3.33
N ALA A 330 9.17 -6.93 3.88
CA ALA A 330 9.13 -7.98 4.89
C ALA A 330 9.73 -9.29 4.34
N LEU A 331 9.29 -9.70 3.15
CA LEU A 331 9.78 -10.91 2.47
C LEU A 331 11.25 -10.80 2.06
N LEU A 332 11.69 -9.66 1.53
CA LEU A 332 13.09 -9.42 1.19
C LEU A 332 13.98 -9.53 2.44
N ALA A 333 13.61 -8.87 3.55
CA ALA A 333 14.35 -8.97 4.81
C ALA A 333 14.41 -10.41 5.36
N GLN A 334 13.37 -11.21 5.15
CA GLN A 334 13.39 -12.63 5.51
C GLN A 334 14.33 -13.44 4.59
N LEU A 335 14.34 -13.17 3.29
CA LEU A 335 15.27 -13.80 2.34
C LEU A 335 16.73 -13.38 2.56
N GLU A 336 16.98 -12.20 3.12
CA GLU A 336 18.31 -11.76 3.55
C GLU A 336 18.74 -12.47 4.83
N ARG A 337 17.83 -12.59 5.81
CA ARG A 337 18.09 -13.28 7.08
C ARG A 337 18.30 -14.78 6.90
N SER A 338 17.52 -15.39 6.01
CA SER A 338 17.56 -16.83 5.73
C SER A 338 17.49 -17.05 4.22
N PRO A 339 18.63 -17.07 3.50
CA PRO A 339 18.66 -17.17 2.04
C PRO A 339 18.00 -18.41 1.44
N GLN A 340 17.93 -19.50 2.21
CA GLN A 340 17.27 -20.75 1.82
C GLN A 340 15.77 -20.77 2.16
N TRP A 341 15.26 -19.75 2.86
CA TRP A 341 13.84 -19.66 3.17
C TRP A 341 13.01 -19.47 1.89
N PRO A 342 11.79 -20.05 1.84
CA PRO A 342 11.31 -21.13 2.69
C PRO A 342 11.96 -22.47 2.35
N ALA A 343 12.34 -23.26 3.36
CA ALA A 343 13.14 -24.47 3.16
C ALA A 343 12.40 -25.61 2.41
N TRP A 344 11.07 -25.62 2.45
CA TRP A 344 10.23 -26.60 1.74
C TRP A 344 10.05 -26.29 0.25
N ILE A 345 10.56 -25.16 -0.25
CA ILE A 345 10.54 -24.84 -1.68
C ILE A 345 11.92 -25.09 -2.26
N PRO A 346 12.12 -26.14 -3.07
CA PRO A 346 13.42 -26.43 -3.68
C PRO A 346 13.89 -25.26 -4.55
N GLU A 347 15.19 -24.97 -4.50
CA GLU A 347 15.81 -24.01 -5.43
C GLU A 347 15.83 -24.60 -6.86
N ARG A 348 15.63 -23.74 -7.86
CA ARG A 348 15.61 -24.12 -9.29
C ARG A 348 16.58 -23.30 -10.11
#